data_AF-A0A529FEK0-F1
#
_entry.id   AF-A0A529FEK0-F1
#
_cell.length_a   1.000
_cell.length_b   1.000
_cell.length_c   1.000
_cell.angle_alpha   90.00
_cell.angle_beta   90.00
_cell.angle_gamma   90.00
#
_symmetry.space_group_name_H-M   'P 1'
#
loop_
_entity.id
_entity.type
_entity.pdbx_description
1 polymer ?
#
loop_
_entity_poly.entity_id
_entity_poly.type
_entity_poly.pdbx_seq_one_letter_code
_entity_poly.pdbx_strand_id
1 'polypeptide(L)' 'MTLDDYNSFCASLPRTTHVVQWGGAHVWKVGGKVFAIGGWDEGKQLFVTFKCSDIAYDVLKEQPGCRPAPYL' A
#
# COMPACT_ATOMS: atom_id res chain seq x y z
N MET A 1 -2.83 -9.51 -8.63
CA MET A 1 -3.30 -8.13 -8.44
C MET A 1 -2.40 -7.22 -9.24
N THR A 2 -2.97 -6.43 -10.15
CA THR A 2 -2.29 -5.40 -10.94
C THR A 2 -2.32 -4.05 -10.21
N LEU A 3 -1.55 -3.08 -10.69
CA LEU A 3 -1.61 -1.71 -10.16
C LEU A 3 -3.02 -1.10 -10.31
N ASP A 4 -3.71 -1.43 -11.40
CA ASP A 4 -5.09 -0.99 -11.67
C ASP A 4 -6.09 -1.64 -10.71
N ASP A 5 -5.94 -2.94 -10.42
CA ASP A 5 -6.76 -3.64 -9.42
C ASP A 5 -6.60 -2.97 -8.03
N TYR A 6 -5.35 -2.68 -7.64
CA TYR A 6 -5.02 -2.02 -6.38
C TYR A 6 -5.62 -0.61 -6.30
N ASN A 7 -5.42 0.21 -7.32
CA ASN A 7 -5.93 1.58 -7.35
C ASN A 7 -7.46 1.62 -7.39
N SER A 8 -8.08 0.70 -8.13
CA SER A 8 -9.55 0.60 -8.18
C SER A 8 -10.13 0.21 -6.81
N PHE A 9 -9.49 -0.73 -6.12
CA PHE A 9 -9.88 -1.10 -4.76
C PHE A 9 -9.76 0.09 -3.80
N CYS A 10 -8.60 0.75 -3.77
CA CYS A 10 -8.41 1.90 -2.89
C CYS A 10 -9.36 3.07 -3.21
N ALA A 11 -9.66 3.32 -4.48
CA ALA A 11 -10.61 4.34 -4.92
C ALA A 11 -12.06 4.07 -4.47
N SER A 12 -12.42 2.80 -4.28
CA SER A 12 -13.76 2.40 -3.85
C SER A 12 -14.06 2.72 -2.38
N LEU A 13 -13.02 2.98 -1.58
CA LEU A 13 -13.17 3.23 -0.15
C LEU A 13 -13.69 4.66 0.12
N PRO A 14 -14.61 4.87 1.06
CA PRO A 14 -15.15 6.19 1.34
C PRO A 14 -14.08 7.18 1.81
N ARG A 15 -14.17 8.42 1.32
CA ARG A 15 -13.37 9.57 1.81
C ARG A 15 -11.85 9.38 1.66
N THR A 16 -11.41 8.56 0.72
CA THR A 16 -10.00 8.42 0.39
C THR A 16 -9.53 9.48 -0.61
N THR A 17 -8.26 9.82 -0.54
CA THR A 17 -7.57 10.64 -1.55
C THR A 17 -6.33 9.93 -2.06
N HIS A 18 -5.95 10.26 -3.29
CA HIS A 18 -4.84 9.64 -4.01
C HIS A 18 -3.87 10.70 -4.50
N VAL A 19 -2.57 10.43 -4.37
CA VAL A 19 -1.50 11.23 -4.95
C VAL A 19 -0.37 10.31 -5.41
N VAL A 20 0.23 10.62 -6.55
CA VAL A 20 1.45 9.96 -7.02
C VAL A 20 2.65 10.80 -6.58
N GLN A 21 3.53 10.24 -5.75
CA GLN A 21 4.70 10.92 -5.19
C GLN A 21 5.83 9.92 -4.90
N TRP A 22 7.00 10.40 -4.45
CA TRP A 22 8.14 9.55 -4.05
C TRP A 22 8.54 8.51 -5.11
N GLY A 23 8.95 9.00 -6.29
CA GLY A 23 9.43 8.12 -7.37
C GLY A 23 8.32 7.31 -8.05
N GLY A 24 7.10 7.85 -8.11
CA GLY A 24 5.98 7.21 -8.81
C GLY A 24 5.08 6.33 -7.93
N ALA A 25 5.30 6.31 -6.62
CA ALA A 25 4.43 5.58 -5.71
C ALA A 25 3.02 6.17 -5.65
N HIS A 26 2.02 5.30 -5.78
CA HIS A 26 0.61 5.59 -5.58
C HIS A 26 0.28 5.59 -4.08
N VAL A 27 0.13 6.78 -3.50
CA VAL A 27 -0.08 6.99 -2.07
C VAL A 27 -1.54 7.29 -1.79
N TRP A 28 -2.17 6.40 -1.02
CA TRP A 28 -3.57 6.49 -0.65
C TRP A 28 -3.73 6.91 0.81
N LYS A 29 -4.63 7.87 1.03
CA LYS A 29 -4.88 8.49 2.34
C LYS A 29 -6.36 8.48 2.69
N VAL A 30 -6.68 8.43 3.97
CA VAL A 30 -8.03 8.66 4.52
C VAL A 30 -7.91 9.70 5.64
N GLY A 31 -8.74 10.74 5.60
CA GLY A 31 -8.63 11.86 6.54
C GLY A 31 -7.23 12.49 6.60
N GLY A 32 -6.53 12.54 5.46
CA GLY A 32 -5.16 13.06 5.35
C GLY A 32 -4.04 12.11 5.81
N LYS A 33 -4.35 10.94 6.38
CA LYS A 33 -3.37 9.95 6.86
C LYS A 33 -3.17 8.82 5.85
N VAL A 34 -1.92 8.43 5.60
CA VAL A 34 -1.59 7.31 4.70
C VAL A 34 -2.11 5.99 5.27
N PHE A 35 -2.71 5.16 4.41
CA PHE A 35 -3.11 3.78 4.75
C PHE A 35 -2.53 2.73 3.79
N ALA A 36 -2.26 3.09 2.54
CA ALA A 36 -1.64 2.19 1.56
C ALA A 36 -0.71 2.95 0.59
N ILE A 37 0.37 2.29 0.17
CA ILE A 37 1.33 2.77 -0.83
C ILE A 37 1.68 1.62 -1.77
N GLY A 38 1.70 1.85 -3.09
CA GLY A 38 2.07 0.82 -4.08
C GLY A 38 2.67 1.39 -5.36
N GLY A 39 3.17 0.51 -6.24
CA GLY A 39 3.44 0.86 -7.65
C GLY A 39 4.77 1.57 -7.98
N TRP A 40 5.76 1.59 -7.08
CA TRP A 40 7.05 2.27 -7.30
C TRP A 40 8.09 1.45 -8.10
N ASP A 41 7.76 0.24 -8.55
CA ASP A 41 8.69 -0.68 -9.23
C ASP A 41 8.48 -0.73 -10.76
N GLU A 42 8.18 0.43 -11.37
CA GLU A 42 8.06 0.60 -12.83
C GLU A 42 7.14 -0.44 -13.52
N GLY A 43 6.14 -0.97 -12.81
CA GLY A 43 5.21 -1.98 -13.32
C GLY A 43 5.76 -3.40 -13.47
N LYS A 44 6.99 -3.70 -13.01
CA LYS A 44 7.57 -5.07 -13.05
C LYS A 44 6.82 -6.03 -12.15
N GLN A 45 6.55 -5.60 -10.92
CA GLN A 45 5.76 -6.33 -9.95
C GLN A 45 5.06 -5.36 -9.00
N LEU A 46 3.82 -5.68 -8.62
CA LEU A 46 3.11 -4.88 -7.63
C LEU A 46 3.53 -5.30 -6.22
N PHE A 47 4.16 -4.38 -5.50
CA PHE A 47 4.29 -4.43 -4.05
C PHE A 47 3.42 -3.34 -3.41
N VAL A 48 2.83 -3.67 -2.26
CA VAL A 48 1.99 -2.76 -1.49
C VAL A 48 2.46 -2.74 -0.05
N THR A 49 2.62 -1.55 0.51
CA THR A 49 2.78 -1.33 1.95
C THR A 49 1.48 -0.81 2.53
N PHE A 50 1.02 -1.37 3.64
CA PHE A 50 -0.23 -0.98 4.28
C PHE A 50 -0.12 -1.05 5.80
N LYS A 51 -1.04 -0.39 6.50
CA LYS A 51 -1.12 -0.43 7.96
C LYS A 51 -1.87 -1.67 8.42
N CYS A 52 -1.36 -2.32 9.46
CA CYS A 52 -2.01 -3.42 10.15
C CYS A 52 -1.93 -3.20 11.66
N SER A 53 -2.63 -4.03 12.45
CA SER A 53 -2.47 -4.04 13.91
C SER A 53 -1.16 -4.73 14.30
N ASP A 54 -0.68 -4.49 15.52
CA ASP A 54 0.55 -5.13 16.03
C ASP A 54 0.47 -6.66 15.98
N ILE A 55 -0.69 -7.22 16.34
CA ILE A 55 -0.96 -8.67 16.27
C ILE A 55 -0.85 -9.15 14.81
N ALA A 56 -1.44 -8.43 13.86
CA ALA A 56 -1.37 -8.80 12.46
C ALA A 56 0.05 -8.66 11.91
N TYR A 57 0.79 -7.63 12.32
CA TYR A 57 2.19 -7.45 11.96
C TYR A 57 3.05 -8.64 12.39
N ASP A 58 2.89 -9.10 13.63
CA ASP A 58 3.64 -10.24 14.17
C ASP A 58 3.38 -11.54 13.39
N VAL A 59 2.14 -11.76 12.95
CA VAL A 59 1.80 -12.92 12.13
C VAL A 59 2.28 -12.76 10.68
N LEU A 60 2.03 -11.59 10.08
CA LEU A 60 2.27 -11.35 8.65
C LEU A 60 3.76 -11.28 8.31
N LYS A 61 4.60 -10.73 9.18
CA LYS A 61 6.05 -10.61 8.91
C LYS A 61 6.74 -11.96 8.71
N GLU A 62 6.14 -13.06 9.18
CA GLU A 62 6.64 -14.42 9.04
C GLU A 62 6.06 -15.16 7.82
N GLN A 63 5.05 -14.59 7.14
CA GLN A 63 4.41 -15.23 5.99
C GLN A 63 5.22 -15.05 4.70
N PRO A 64 5.25 -16.06 3.80
CA PRO A 64 5.87 -15.93 2.49
C PRO A 64 5.31 -14.73 1.70
N GLY A 65 6.20 -13.92 1.14
CA GLY A 65 5.83 -12.73 0.36
C GLY A 65 5.54 -11.47 1.20
N CYS A 66 5.58 -11.57 2.53
CA CYS A 66 5.47 -10.43 3.43
C CYS A 66 6.83 -10.10 4.05
N ARG A 67 7.07 -8.80 4.30
CA ARG A 67 8.24 -8.31 5.01
C ARG A 67 7.95 -6.98 5.70
N PRO A 68 8.69 -6.59 6.75
CA PRO A 68 8.59 -5.26 7.32
C PRO A 68 8.82 -4.16 6.28
N ALA A 69 8.07 -3.06 6.42
CA ALA A 69 8.26 -1.88 5.58
C ALA A 69 9.63 -1.24 5.90
N PRO A 70 10.47 -0.89 4.90
CA PRO A 70 11.82 -0.41 5.20
C PRO A 70 11.88 0.97 5.88
N TYR A 71 10.81 1.78 5.73
CA TYR A 71 10.82 3.21 6.04
C TYR A 71 9.51 3.69 6.71
N LEU A 72 8.76 2.80 7.37
CA LEU A 72 7.48 3.09 8.01
C LEU A 72 7.40 2.52 9.42
#